data_AF-A0A8J3YZB8-F1
#
_entry.id   AF-A0A8J3YZB8-F1
#
_cell.length_a   1.000
_cell.length_b   1.000
_cell.length_c   1.000
_cell.angle_alpha   90.00
_cell.angle_beta   90.00
_cell.angle_gamma   90.00
#
_symmetry.space_group_name_H-M   'P 1'
#
loop_
_entity.id
_entity.type
_entity.pdbx_description
1 polymer ?
#
loop_
_entity_poly.entity_id
_entity_poly.type
_entity_poly.pdbx_seq_one_letter_code
_entity_poly.pdbx_strand_id
1 'polypeptide(L)'
;MTIELPARADLAQLRGQAKDLRRAVVGGNPAALKRIEALDRRPEDFTLRDAQLIVAREYGFAGWHDLMTEVGKKQVAERDLHRWFGVHLNNDTWDLLEQIGPHSPLVDRERLLYAAYASTYHWLEAGNTANHARGEHLIASVAVRIGEGGIALKHARRCAQLVDENPDVIADWDRPLAAEVMARALAATGDGAAARTYWQRAKDLTAEVAEEGDRKAVLDLMETEPDWP
;
A
#
# COMPACT_ATOMS: atom_id res chain seq x y z
N MET A 1 -29.08 16.51 -20.30
CA MET A 1 -28.18 15.60 -21.05
C MET A 1 -27.80 14.48 -20.11
N THR A 2 -27.91 13.24 -20.56
CA THR A 2 -27.45 12.06 -19.81
C THR A 2 -26.01 11.73 -20.21
N ILE A 3 -25.13 11.64 -19.24
CA ILE A 3 -23.72 11.23 -19.36
C ILE A 3 -23.67 9.73 -19.11
N GLU A 4 -22.90 9.01 -19.91
CA GLU A 4 -22.68 7.58 -19.69
C GLU A 4 -21.87 7.37 -18.40
N LEU A 5 -22.34 6.45 -17.54
CA LEU A 5 -21.64 6.12 -16.30
C LEU A 5 -20.32 5.38 -16.65
N PRO A 6 -19.15 5.85 -16.17
CA PRO A 6 -17.88 5.20 -16.47
C PRO A 6 -17.87 3.70 -16.12
N ALA A 7 -17.15 2.89 -16.91
CA ALA A 7 -17.04 1.45 -16.70
C ALA A 7 -16.60 1.11 -15.27
N ARG A 8 -15.65 1.87 -14.72
CA ARG A 8 -15.16 1.80 -13.33
C ARG A 8 -15.60 3.01 -12.50
N ALA A 9 -16.90 3.26 -12.42
CA ALA A 9 -17.43 4.33 -11.58
C ALA A 9 -17.14 4.04 -10.10
N ASP A 10 -16.52 5.00 -9.42
CA ASP A 10 -16.13 4.91 -8.01
C ASP A 10 -17.08 5.74 -7.13
N LEU A 11 -17.57 5.14 -6.04
CA LEU A 11 -18.52 5.79 -5.13
C LEU A 11 -17.91 7.00 -4.39
N ALA A 12 -16.63 6.96 -4.02
CA ALA A 12 -15.93 8.08 -3.40
C ALA A 12 -15.78 9.24 -4.40
N GLN A 13 -15.45 8.95 -5.66
CA GLN A 13 -15.38 9.97 -6.72
C GLN A 13 -16.75 10.63 -6.94
N LEU A 14 -17.84 9.84 -7.03
CA LEU A 14 -19.19 10.38 -7.20
C LEU A 14 -19.62 11.24 -6.01
N ARG A 15 -19.27 10.85 -4.77
CA ARG A 15 -19.48 11.69 -3.57
C ARG A 15 -18.65 12.97 -3.63
N GLY A 16 -17.42 12.91 -4.16
CA GLY A 16 -16.56 14.06 -4.43
C GLY A 16 -17.23 15.05 -5.39
N GLN A 17 -17.72 14.55 -6.55
CA GLN A 17 -18.43 15.36 -7.54
C GLN A 17 -19.63 16.11 -6.93
N ALA A 18 -20.43 15.44 -6.09
CA ALA A 18 -21.56 16.09 -5.41
C ALA A 18 -21.11 17.20 -4.43
N LYS A 19 -20.02 16.97 -3.68
CA LYS A 19 -19.45 17.99 -2.78
C LYS A 19 -18.91 19.19 -3.58
N ASP A 20 -18.20 18.93 -4.66
CA ASP A 20 -17.61 19.98 -5.49
C ASP A 20 -18.69 20.79 -6.21
N LEU A 21 -19.74 20.14 -6.72
CA LEU A 21 -20.91 20.82 -7.28
C LEU A 21 -21.57 21.74 -6.25
N ARG A 22 -21.81 21.25 -5.01
CA ARG A 22 -22.38 22.10 -3.95
C ARG A 22 -21.50 23.32 -3.68
N ARG A 23 -20.19 23.15 -3.53
CA ARG A 23 -19.26 24.27 -3.30
C ARG A 23 -19.30 25.27 -4.45
N ALA A 24 -19.33 24.79 -5.69
CA ALA A 24 -19.39 25.65 -6.87
C ALA A 24 -20.70 26.45 -6.97
N VAL A 25 -21.84 25.83 -6.65
CA VAL A 25 -23.14 26.52 -6.60
C VAL A 25 -23.15 27.60 -5.52
N VAL A 26 -22.75 27.27 -4.29
CA VAL A 26 -22.67 28.23 -3.18
C VAL A 26 -21.69 29.36 -3.48
N GLY A 27 -20.61 29.07 -4.21
CA GLY A 27 -19.64 30.05 -4.69
C GLY A 27 -20.09 30.87 -5.91
N GLY A 28 -21.34 30.71 -6.38
CA GLY A 28 -21.89 31.49 -7.48
C GLY A 28 -21.28 31.18 -8.86
N ASN A 29 -20.68 30.00 -9.05
CA ASN A 29 -20.09 29.62 -10.32
C ASN A 29 -21.16 29.54 -11.43
N PRO A 30 -21.06 30.33 -12.53
CA PRO A 30 -22.11 30.39 -13.55
C PRO A 30 -22.42 29.05 -14.23
N ALA A 31 -21.41 28.20 -14.43
CA ALA A 31 -21.61 26.88 -15.02
C ALA A 31 -22.33 25.92 -14.07
N ALA A 32 -22.05 26.01 -12.76
CA ALA A 32 -22.75 25.24 -11.73
C ALA A 32 -24.19 25.71 -11.55
N LEU A 33 -24.44 27.03 -11.58
CA LEU A 33 -25.79 27.61 -11.51
C LEU A 33 -26.67 27.13 -12.67
N LYS A 34 -26.11 27.06 -13.89
CA LYS A 34 -26.81 26.50 -15.06
C LYS A 34 -27.21 25.03 -14.86
N ARG A 35 -26.43 24.22 -14.13
CA ARG A 35 -26.73 22.80 -13.88
C ARG A 35 -27.92 22.62 -12.94
N ILE A 36 -28.19 23.57 -12.05
CA ILE A 36 -29.24 23.48 -11.04
C ILE A 36 -30.52 24.25 -11.41
N GLU A 37 -30.54 24.93 -12.56
CA GLU A 37 -31.64 25.79 -13.01
C GLU A 37 -33.01 25.08 -12.96
N ALA A 38 -33.03 23.78 -13.29
CA ALA A 38 -34.23 22.96 -13.27
C ALA A 38 -34.78 22.61 -11.87
N LEU A 39 -34.03 22.87 -10.79
CA LEU A 39 -34.46 22.61 -9.41
C LEU A 39 -35.11 23.84 -8.74
N ASP A 40 -35.04 25.02 -9.36
CA ASP A 40 -35.52 26.29 -8.79
C ASP A 40 -35.07 26.49 -7.32
N ARG A 41 -33.76 26.31 -7.09
CA ARG A 41 -33.14 26.48 -5.78
C ARG A 41 -32.23 27.70 -5.78
N ARG A 42 -32.33 28.49 -4.71
CA ARG A 42 -31.37 29.56 -4.46
C ARG A 42 -30.01 28.97 -4.03
N PRO A 43 -28.87 29.58 -4.41
CA PRO A 43 -27.55 29.08 -4.04
C PRO A 43 -27.35 28.87 -2.54
N GLU A 44 -27.90 29.75 -1.71
CA GLU A 44 -27.85 29.70 -0.25
C GLU A 44 -28.60 28.49 0.36
N ASP A 45 -29.64 28.02 -0.32
CA ASP A 45 -30.48 26.90 0.10
C ASP A 45 -30.05 25.56 -0.53
N PHE A 46 -29.00 25.56 -1.37
CA PHE A 46 -28.57 24.39 -2.12
C PHE A 46 -27.84 23.37 -1.24
N THR A 47 -28.49 22.24 -0.99
CA THR A 47 -27.99 21.21 -0.06
C THR A 47 -27.10 20.17 -0.75
N LEU A 48 -26.40 19.36 0.04
CA LEU A 48 -25.66 18.20 -0.49
C LEU A 48 -26.61 17.18 -1.15
N ARG A 49 -27.84 17.05 -0.62
CA ARG A 49 -28.85 16.15 -1.18
C ARG A 49 -29.29 16.60 -2.58
N ASP A 50 -29.43 17.92 -2.80
CA ASP A 50 -29.74 18.48 -4.12
C ASP A 50 -28.59 18.23 -5.09
N ALA A 51 -27.34 18.42 -4.65
CA ALA A 51 -26.16 18.13 -5.47
C ALA A 51 -26.08 16.64 -5.85
N GLN A 52 -26.34 15.72 -4.91
CA GLN A 52 -26.41 14.28 -5.17
C GLN A 52 -27.53 13.92 -6.16
N LEU A 53 -28.69 14.58 -6.08
CA LEU A 53 -29.80 14.38 -6.99
C LEU A 53 -29.44 14.83 -8.42
N ILE A 54 -28.79 15.98 -8.58
CA ILE A 54 -28.32 16.45 -9.90
C ILE A 54 -27.31 15.47 -10.49
N VAL A 55 -26.30 15.08 -9.73
CA VAL A 55 -25.29 14.11 -10.19
C VAL A 55 -25.95 12.79 -10.61
N ALA A 56 -26.91 12.27 -9.82
CA ALA A 56 -27.64 11.06 -10.19
C ALA A 56 -28.39 11.20 -11.51
N ARG A 57 -29.12 12.30 -11.70
CA ARG A 57 -29.89 12.57 -12.92
C ARG A 57 -29.02 12.79 -14.14
N GLU A 58 -27.86 13.41 -13.98
CA GLU A 58 -26.88 13.57 -15.06
C GLU A 58 -26.38 12.22 -15.57
N TYR A 59 -26.26 11.21 -14.71
CA TYR A 59 -25.94 9.84 -15.14
C TYR A 59 -27.18 9.00 -15.51
N GLY A 60 -28.37 9.61 -15.58
CA GLY A 60 -29.61 8.93 -16.00
C GLY A 60 -30.35 8.17 -14.89
N PHE A 61 -30.00 8.37 -13.61
CA PHE A 61 -30.67 7.72 -12.48
C PHE A 61 -31.73 8.62 -11.83
N ALA A 62 -32.81 8.02 -11.31
CA ALA A 62 -33.92 8.74 -10.70
C ALA A 62 -33.52 9.45 -9.39
N GLY A 63 -32.64 8.81 -8.61
CA GLY A 63 -32.05 9.41 -7.42
C GLY A 63 -30.69 8.81 -7.05
N TRP A 64 -30.08 9.41 -6.02
CA TRP A 64 -28.76 9.03 -5.54
C TRP A 64 -28.66 7.57 -5.09
N HIS A 65 -29.73 7.03 -4.48
CA HIS A 65 -29.78 5.63 -4.06
C HIS A 65 -29.73 4.67 -5.25
N ASP A 66 -30.41 4.98 -6.36
CA ASP A 66 -30.42 4.14 -7.56
C ASP A 66 -29.04 4.13 -8.23
N LEU A 67 -28.41 5.30 -8.34
CA LEU A 67 -27.03 5.42 -8.82
C LEU A 67 -26.07 4.60 -7.95
N MET A 68 -26.14 4.72 -6.62
CA MET A 68 -25.28 3.94 -5.72
C MET A 68 -25.52 2.43 -5.83
N THR A 69 -26.77 2.01 -6.01
CA THR A 69 -27.12 0.60 -6.17
C THR A 69 -26.54 0.04 -7.46
N GLU A 70 -26.66 0.75 -8.58
CA GLU A 70 -26.13 0.32 -9.87
C GLU A 70 -24.59 0.34 -9.91
N VAL A 71 -23.95 1.32 -9.27
CA VAL A 71 -22.49 1.31 -9.08
C VAL A 71 -22.07 0.16 -8.17
N GLY A 72 -22.81 -0.12 -7.10
CA GLY A 72 -22.53 -1.21 -6.16
C GLY A 72 -22.74 -2.62 -6.74
N LYS A 73 -23.53 -2.76 -7.82
CA LYS A 73 -23.67 -4.01 -8.58
C LYS A 73 -22.47 -4.32 -9.46
N LYS A 74 -21.65 -3.31 -9.80
CA LYS A 74 -20.42 -3.54 -10.57
C LYS A 74 -19.43 -4.26 -9.68
N GLN A 75 -18.97 -5.43 -10.11
CA GLN A 75 -17.96 -6.20 -9.38
C GLN A 75 -16.70 -5.33 -9.21
N VAL A 76 -16.21 -5.23 -7.98
CA VAL A 76 -14.85 -4.74 -7.74
C VAL A 76 -13.91 -5.68 -8.48
N ALA A 77 -13.00 -5.15 -9.29
CA ALA A 77 -12.05 -6.00 -9.98
C ALA A 77 -11.26 -6.78 -8.93
N GLU A 78 -11.16 -8.10 -9.07
CA GLU A 78 -10.44 -8.97 -8.14
C GLU A 78 -9.03 -8.44 -7.85
N ARG A 79 -8.34 -7.97 -8.89
CA ARG A 79 -7.03 -7.30 -8.77
C ARG A 79 -7.02 -6.11 -7.81
N ASP A 80 -8.07 -5.30 -7.77
CA ASP A 80 -8.17 -4.14 -6.86
C ASP A 80 -8.35 -4.59 -5.41
N LEU A 81 -9.03 -5.71 -5.17
CA LEU A 81 -9.12 -6.34 -3.85
C LEU A 81 -7.76 -6.88 -3.41
N HIS A 82 -7.05 -7.62 -4.27
CA HIS A 82 -5.69 -8.08 -3.97
C HIS A 82 -4.76 -6.90 -3.66
N ARG A 83 -4.80 -5.83 -4.46
CA ARG A 83 -4.02 -4.63 -4.16
C ARG A 83 -4.37 -4.03 -2.79
N TRP A 84 -5.66 -3.94 -2.47
CA TRP A 84 -6.12 -3.39 -1.19
C TRP A 84 -5.59 -4.21 0.00
N PHE A 85 -5.71 -5.54 -0.06
CA PHE A 85 -5.19 -6.44 0.97
C PHE A 85 -3.66 -6.41 1.06
N GLY A 86 -2.96 -6.42 -0.08
CA GLY A 86 -1.49 -6.34 -0.12
C GLY A 86 -0.95 -5.07 0.54
N VAL A 87 -1.62 -3.92 0.34
CA VAL A 87 -1.25 -2.67 1.01
C VAL A 87 -1.57 -2.70 2.50
N HIS A 88 -2.79 -3.08 2.90
CA HIS A 88 -3.21 -3.05 4.30
C HIS A 88 -2.39 -4.02 5.15
N LEU A 89 -2.26 -5.27 4.70
CA LEU A 89 -1.50 -6.28 5.44
C LEU A 89 -0.02 -5.92 5.54
N ASN A 90 0.57 -5.31 4.50
CA ASN A 90 1.95 -4.82 4.57
C ASN A 90 2.12 -3.77 5.69
N ASN A 91 1.28 -2.74 5.68
CA ASN A 91 1.40 -1.64 6.64
C ASN A 91 1.12 -2.11 8.06
N ASP A 92 0.03 -2.87 8.26
CA ASP A 92 -0.32 -3.44 9.56
C ASP A 92 0.80 -4.36 10.09
N THR A 93 1.50 -5.10 9.21
CA THR A 93 2.63 -5.95 9.61
C THR A 93 3.79 -5.11 10.13
N TRP A 94 4.15 -4.00 9.47
CA TRP A 94 5.21 -3.11 9.96
C TRP A 94 4.85 -2.46 11.30
N ASP A 95 3.61 -1.98 11.45
CA ASP A 95 3.12 -1.39 12.72
C ASP A 95 3.17 -2.38 13.89
N LEU A 96 2.84 -3.66 13.63
CA LEU A 96 2.89 -4.72 14.63
C LEU A 96 4.30 -5.22 14.90
N LEU A 97 5.19 -5.20 13.91
CA LEU A 97 6.57 -5.66 14.03
C LEU A 97 7.30 -4.94 15.15
N GLU A 98 7.02 -3.66 15.37
CA GLU A 98 7.62 -2.86 16.44
C GLU A 98 7.31 -3.43 17.84
N GLN A 99 6.12 -3.99 18.02
CA GLN A 99 5.56 -4.40 19.30
C GLN A 99 5.81 -5.88 19.65
N ILE A 100 6.16 -6.69 18.65
CA ILE A 100 6.33 -8.13 18.80
C ILE A 100 7.82 -8.47 18.77
N GLY A 101 8.27 -9.28 19.74
CA GLY A 101 9.63 -9.84 19.80
C GLY A 101 9.65 -11.37 19.96
N PRO A 102 10.84 -11.97 20.13
CA PRO A 102 11.02 -13.43 20.17
C PRO A 102 10.34 -14.11 21.37
N HIS A 103 10.10 -13.38 22.46
CA HIS A 103 9.45 -13.88 23.67
C HIS A 103 7.94 -13.58 23.75
N SER A 104 7.35 -12.99 22.71
CA SER A 104 5.90 -12.73 22.66
C SER A 104 5.11 -14.05 22.58
N PRO A 105 3.83 -14.06 22.97
CA PRO A 105 2.97 -15.23 22.82
C PRO A 105 3.06 -15.83 21.41
N LEU A 106 3.10 -17.17 21.31
CA LEU A 106 3.26 -17.86 20.03
C LEU A 106 2.21 -17.42 19.00
N VAL A 107 0.95 -17.26 19.43
CA VAL A 107 -0.16 -16.81 18.57
C VAL A 107 0.10 -15.44 17.94
N ASP A 108 0.77 -14.52 18.63
CA ASP A 108 1.07 -13.18 18.11
C ASP A 108 2.21 -13.25 17.09
N ARG A 109 3.24 -14.07 17.36
CA ARG A 109 4.36 -14.32 16.43
C ARG A 109 3.88 -15.00 15.15
N GLU A 110 3.01 -16.00 15.26
CA GLU A 110 2.39 -16.69 14.12
C GLU A 110 1.52 -15.74 13.31
N ARG A 111 0.67 -14.93 13.97
CA ARG A 111 -0.20 -13.96 13.29
C ARG A 111 0.60 -12.94 12.50
N LEU A 112 1.71 -12.44 13.06
CA LEU A 112 2.61 -11.52 12.38
C LEU A 112 3.21 -12.16 11.11
N LEU A 113 3.68 -13.40 11.22
CA LEU A 113 4.22 -14.14 10.07
C LEU A 113 3.16 -14.43 9.00
N TYR A 114 1.93 -14.80 9.41
CA TYR A 114 0.82 -15.01 8.49
C TYR A 114 0.42 -13.74 7.75
N ALA A 115 0.43 -12.57 8.42
CA ALA A 115 0.15 -11.29 7.79
C ALA A 115 1.18 -10.95 6.69
N ALA A 116 2.48 -11.18 6.95
CA ALA A 116 3.54 -10.99 5.97
C ALA A 116 3.39 -11.91 4.74
N TYR A 117 3.09 -13.20 4.95
CA TYR A 117 2.83 -14.13 3.86
C TYR A 117 1.57 -13.75 3.07
N ALA A 118 0.49 -13.38 3.74
CA ALA A 118 -0.74 -12.97 3.09
C ALA A 118 -0.54 -11.69 2.26
N SER A 119 0.17 -10.69 2.80
CA SER A 119 0.57 -9.48 2.05
C SER A 119 1.33 -9.85 0.77
N THR A 120 2.35 -10.71 0.89
CA THR A 120 3.16 -11.16 -0.23
C THR A 120 2.32 -11.90 -1.27
N TYR A 121 1.43 -12.80 -0.85
CA TYR A 121 0.52 -13.50 -1.74
C TYR A 121 -0.36 -12.53 -2.54
N HIS A 122 -0.95 -11.53 -1.89
CA HIS A 122 -1.76 -10.53 -2.59
C HIS A 122 -0.95 -9.69 -3.58
N TRP A 123 0.33 -9.44 -3.31
CA TRP A 123 1.23 -8.79 -4.26
C TRP A 123 1.60 -9.64 -5.46
N LEU A 124 1.65 -10.97 -5.33
CA LEU A 124 1.83 -11.87 -6.48
C LEU A 124 0.65 -11.78 -7.47
N GLU A 125 -0.54 -11.53 -6.95
CA GLU A 125 -1.77 -11.47 -7.75
C GLU A 125 -1.99 -10.06 -8.37
N ALA A 126 -1.59 -8.98 -7.69
CA ALA A 126 -1.89 -7.61 -8.13
C ALA A 126 -0.69 -6.77 -8.59
N GLY A 127 0.51 -7.11 -8.12
CA GLY A 127 1.74 -6.35 -8.25
C GLY A 127 2.65 -6.82 -9.37
N ASN A 128 3.94 -6.52 -9.23
CA ASN A 128 5.01 -6.96 -10.10
C ASN A 128 6.15 -7.60 -9.27
N THR A 129 7.26 -7.95 -9.93
CA THR A 129 8.40 -8.59 -9.27
C THR A 129 9.03 -7.74 -8.17
N ALA A 130 8.97 -6.41 -8.24
CA ALA A 130 9.44 -5.54 -7.16
C ALA A 130 8.54 -5.66 -5.92
N ASN A 131 7.21 -5.77 -6.10
CA ASN A 131 6.33 -6.07 -4.98
C ASN A 131 6.62 -7.43 -4.36
N HIS A 132 6.95 -8.44 -5.18
CA HIS A 132 7.38 -9.75 -4.66
C HIS A 132 8.67 -9.63 -3.84
N ALA A 133 9.71 -8.96 -4.36
CA ALA A 133 10.96 -8.76 -3.64
C ALA A 133 10.75 -8.10 -2.27
N ARG A 134 9.91 -7.06 -2.21
CA ARG A 134 9.57 -6.35 -0.96
C ARG A 134 8.76 -7.21 0.01
N GLY A 135 7.90 -8.10 -0.51
CA GLY A 135 7.20 -9.10 0.31
C GLY A 135 8.16 -10.12 0.93
N GLU A 136 9.14 -10.60 0.15
CA GLU A 136 10.20 -11.48 0.65
C GLU A 136 11.07 -10.79 1.72
N HIS A 137 11.39 -9.51 1.53
CA HIS A 137 12.02 -8.68 2.55
C HIS A 137 11.17 -8.63 3.83
N LEU A 138 9.88 -8.30 3.73
CA LEU A 138 8.96 -8.23 4.87
C LEU A 138 8.90 -9.55 5.66
N ILE A 139 8.76 -10.69 4.97
CA ILE A 139 8.75 -12.01 5.61
C ILE A 139 10.08 -12.26 6.34
N ALA A 140 11.21 -11.92 5.72
CA ALA A 140 12.52 -12.08 6.34
C ALA A 140 12.69 -11.18 7.57
N SER A 141 12.28 -9.91 7.52
CA SER A 141 12.31 -8.98 8.66
C SER A 141 11.46 -9.47 9.82
N VAL A 142 10.23 -9.95 9.54
CA VAL A 142 9.37 -10.58 10.54
C VAL A 142 10.04 -11.80 11.17
N ALA A 143 10.57 -12.70 10.34
CA ALA A 143 11.22 -13.93 10.80
C ALA A 143 12.44 -13.64 11.69
N VAL A 144 13.26 -12.63 11.35
CA VAL A 144 14.34 -12.15 12.23
C VAL A 144 13.77 -11.70 13.57
N ARG A 145 12.73 -10.85 13.55
CA ARG A 145 12.15 -10.27 14.78
C ARG A 145 11.58 -11.31 15.74
N ILE A 146 11.00 -12.39 15.22
CA ILE A 146 10.37 -13.43 16.04
C ILE A 146 11.30 -14.59 16.41
N GLY A 147 12.58 -14.55 16.00
CA GLY A 147 13.61 -15.54 16.31
C GLY A 147 13.65 -16.75 15.38
N GLU A 148 13.04 -16.67 14.19
CA GLU A 148 12.95 -17.77 13.21
C GLU A 148 14.04 -17.64 12.12
N GLY A 149 15.31 -17.73 12.53
CA GLY A 149 16.47 -17.46 11.67
C GLY A 149 16.52 -18.27 10.35
N GLY A 150 16.07 -19.53 10.38
CA GLY A 150 16.01 -20.37 9.17
C GLY A 150 15.00 -19.84 8.13
N ILE A 151 13.84 -19.36 8.59
CA ILE A 151 12.84 -18.72 7.72
C ILE A 151 13.40 -17.40 7.20
N ALA A 152 14.02 -16.60 8.08
CA ALA A 152 14.64 -15.33 7.70
C ALA A 152 15.65 -15.50 6.56
N LEU A 153 16.59 -16.44 6.67
CA LEU A 153 17.62 -16.63 5.66
C LEU A 153 17.07 -17.13 4.33
N LYS A 154 16.05 -17.99 4.35
CA LYS A 154 15.37 -18.44 3.14
C LYS A 154 14.77 -17.27 2.36
N HIS A 155 14.02 -16.41 3.04
CA HIS A 155 13.32 -15.29 2.41
C HIS A 155 14.26 -14.13 2.05
N ALA A 156 15.29 -13.88 2.87
CA ALA A 156 16.33 -12.89 2.55
C ALA A 156 17.09 -13.25 1.26
N ARG A 157 17.44 -14.53 1.06
CA ARG A 157 18.07 -15.01 -0.18
C ARG A 157 17.16 -14.82 -1.38
N ARG A 158 15.86 -15.09 -1.23
CA ARG A 158 14.89 -14.92 -2.31
C ARG A 158 14.68 -13.45 -2.65
N CYS A 159 14.63 -12.57 -1.66
CA CYS A 159 14.62 -11.12 -1.85
C CYS A 159 15.83 -10.66 -2.67
N ALA A 160 17.05 -11.00 -2.23
CA ALA A 160 18.28 -10.64 -2.94
C ALA A 160 18.29 -11.15 -4.38
N GLN A 161 17.86 -12.40 -4.61
CA GLN A 161 17.75 -12.95 -5.97
C GLN A 161 16.79 -12.14 -6.85
N LEU A 162 15.59 -11.82 -6.35
CA LEU A 162 14.60 -11.06 -7.12
C LEU A 162 15.09 -9.65 -7.45
N VAL A 163 15.76 -9.00 -6.51
CA VAL A 163 16.37 -7.67 -6.68
C VAL A 163 17.46 -7.70 -7.74
N ASP A 164 18.34 -8.70 -7.72
CA ASP A 164 19.46 -8.82 -8.67
C ASP A 164 18.98 -9.20 -10.09
N GLU A 165 17.98 -10.07 -10.21
CA GLU A 165 17.49 -10.59 -11.50
C GLU A 165 16.54 -9.63 -12.24
N ASN A 166 16.05 -8.55 -11.60
CA ASN A 166 14.98 -7.71 -12.16
C ASN A 166 15.29 -6.19 -12.12
N PRO A 167 16.45 -5.73 -12.60
CA PRO A 167 16.87 -4.33 -12.43
C PRO A 167 15.92 -3.29 -13.04
N ASP A 168 15.11 -3.66 -14.04
CA ASP A 168 14.23 -2.72 -14.75
C ASP A 168 13.01 -2.28 -13.93
N VAL A 169 12.62 -3.04 -12.91
CA VAL A 169 11.43 -2.75 -12.07
C VAL A 169 11.78 -2.47 -10.61
N ILE A 170 13.05 -2.65 -10.25
CA ILE A 170 13.58 -2.53 -8.90
C ILE A 170 14.07 -1.10 -8.67
N ALA A 171 13.71 -0.51 -7.53
CA ALA A 171 14.18 0.81 -7.15
C ALA A 171 15.60 0.74 -6.58
N ASP A 172 16.32 1.86 -6.61
CA ASP A 172 17.68 1.96 -6.08
C ASP A 172 17.78 1.59 -4.59
N TRP A 173 16.74 1.90 -3.81
CA TRP A 173 16.62 1.56 -2.39
C TRP A 173 16.30 0.08 -2.09
N ASP A 174 15.85 -0.71 -3.06
CA ASP A 174 15.58 -2.14 -2.83
C ASP A 174 16.88 -2.94 -2.61
N ARG A 175 17.99 -2.52 -3.24
CA ARG A 175 19.31 -3.17 -3.12
C ARG A 175 19.91 -3.08 -1.72
N PRO A 176 20.00 -1.89 -1.08
CA PRO A 176 20.47 -1.84 0.30
C PRO A 176 19.55 -2.61 1.25
N LEU A 177 18.22 -2.58 1.06
CA LEU A 177 17.30 -3.37 1.89
C LEU A 177 17.51 -4.89 1.75
N ALA A 178 17.74 -5.39 0.54
CA ALA A 178 18.07 -6.79 0.35
C ALA A 178 19.38 -7.20 1.03
N ALA A 179 20.41 -6.34 0.98
CA ALA A 179 21.67 -6.57 1.68
C ALA A 179 21.52 -6.50 3.21
N GLU A 180 20.71 -5.56 3.69
CA GLU A 180 20.40 -5.34 5.10
C GLU A 180 19.72 -6.57 5.72
N VAL A 181 18.65 -7.06 5.08
CA VAL A 181 17.90 -8.19 5.63
C VAL A 181 18.70 -9.50 5.52
N MET A 182 19.57 -9.63 4.51
CA MET A 182 20.56 -10.71 4.43
C MET A 182 21.53 -10.67 5.61
N ALA A 183 22.05 -9.49 5.98
CA ALA A 183 22.94 -9.35 7.13
C ALA A 183 22.25 -9.80 8.44
N ARG A 184 21.02 -9.33 8.68
CA ARG A 184 20.22 -9.72 9.86
C ARG A 184 19.95 -11.23 9.89
N ALA A 185 19.54 -11.80 8.77
CA ALA A 185 19.23 -13.23 8.68
C ALA A 185 20.48 -14.10 8.91
N LEU A 186 21.63 -13.71 8.34
CA LEU A 186 22.90 -14.42 8.56
C LEU A 186 23.33 -14.39 10.02
N ALA A 187 23.25 -13.22 10.67
CA ALA A 187 23.52 -13.08 12.09
C ALA A 187 22.61 -13.98 12.94
N ALA A 188 21.30 -13.99 12.66
CA ALA A 188 20.32 -14.85 13.34
C ALA A 188 20.59 -16.36 13.16
N THR A 189 21.33 -16.76 12.12
CA THR A 189 21.74 -18.15 11.88
C THR A 189 23.16 -18.50 12.34
N GLY A 190 23.90 -17.54 12.93
CA GLY A 190 25.24 -17.77 13.45
C GLY A 190 26.40 -17.41 12.52
N ASP A 191 26.15 -16.95 11.28
CA ASP A 191 27.21 -16.61 10.31
C ASP A 191 27.59 -15.13 10.41
N GLY A 192 28.19 -14.74 11.55
CA GLY A 192 28.53 -13.35 11.83
C GLY A 192 29.55 -12.73 10.85
N ALA A 193 30.42 -13.54 10.25
CA ALA A 193 31.39 -13.05 9.27
C ALA A 193 30.70 -12.60 7.98
N ALA A 194 29.85 -13.45 7.39
CA ALA A 194 29.06 -13.07 6.22
C ALA A 194 28.07 -11.95 6.55
N ALA A 195 27.48 -11.97 7.75
CA ALA A 195 26.56 -10.93 8.21
C ALA A 195 27.19 -9.54 8.15
N ARG A 196 28.41 -9.38 8.68
CA ARG A 196 29.17 -8.11 8.64
C ARG A 196 29.51 -7.66 7.22
N THR A 197 29.82 -8.59 6.31
CA THR A 197 30.04 -8.27 4.89
C THR A 197 28.77 -7.71 4.23
N TYR A 198 27.63 -8.35 4.46
CA TYR A 198 26.35 -7.85 3.92
C TYR A 198 25.93 -6.52 4.56
N TRP A 199 26.21 -6.33 5.85
CA TRP A 199 25.94 -5.06 6.54
C TRP A 199 26.74 -3.90 5.94
N GLN A 200 28.04 -4.12 5.67
CA GLN A 200 28.84 -3.11 5.00
C GLN A 200 28.32 -2.83 3.58
N ARG A 201 27.97 -3.88 2.83
CA ARG A 201 27.35 -3.74 1.50
C ARG A 201 26.05 -2.93 1.57
N ALA A 202 25.21 -3.13 2.59
CA ALA A 202 24.01 -2.34 2.79
C ALA A 202 24.35 -0.86 3.00
N LYS A 203 25.34 -0.53 3.86
CA LYS A 203 25.79 0.85 4.09
C LYS A 203 26.28 1.52 2.80
N ASP A 204 27.12 0.82 2.04
CA ASP A 204 27.69 1.34 0.79
C ASP A 204 26.57 1.63 -0.24
N LEU A 205 25.64 0.70 -0.41
CA LEU A 205 24.49 0.85 -1.32
C LEU A 205 23.53 1.96 -0.87
N THR A 206 23.31 2.13 0.43
CA THR A 206 22.45 3.21 0.97
C THR A 206 23.01 4.59 0.63
N ALA A 207 24.34 4.74 0.58
CA ALA A 207 24.98 5.99 0.19
C ALA A 207 24.75 6.35 -1.30
N GLU A 208 24.43 5.36 -2.14
CA GLU A 208 24.17 5.54 -3.57
C GLU A 208 22.70 5.88 -3.88
N VAL A 209 21.78 5.72 -2.92
CA VAL A 209 20.34 6.05 -3.09
C VAL A 209 20.18 7.54 -3.37
N ALA A 210 19.52 7.87 -4.48
CA ALA A 210 19.48 9.25 -4.99
C ALA A 210 18.57 10.16 -4.17
N GLU A 211 17.36 9.69 -3.88
CA GLU A 211 16.33 10.46 -3.18
C GLU A 211 16.55 10.43 -1.66
N GLU A 212 16.60 11.61 -1.02
CA GLU A 212 16.86 11.74 0.42
C GLU A 212 15.80 11.02 1.26
N GLY A 213 14.52 11.08 0.84
CA GLY A 213 13.42 10.43 1.55
C GLY A 213 13.59 8.90 1.58
N ASP A 214 13.95 8.32 0.44
CA ASP A 214 14.15 6.87 0.32
C ASP A 214 15.41 6.44 1.07
N ARG A 215 16.50 7.20 0.95
CA ARG A 215 17.73 6.97 1.74
C ARG A 215 17.45 7.00 3.24
N LYS A 216 16.67 7.97 3.71
CA LYS A 216 16.28 8.06 5.12
C LYS A 216 15.49 6.82 5.56
N ALA A 217 14.53 6.37 4.75
CA ALA A 217 13.72 5.18 5.07
C ALA A 217 14.59 3.92 5.22
N VAL A 218 15.61 3.76 4.38
CA VAL A 218 16.60 2.67 4.51
C VAL A 218 17.43 2.81 5.79
N LEU A 219 17.91 4.02 6.09
CA LEU A 219 18.69 4.28 7.31
C LEU A 219 17.90 4.02 8.58
N ASP A 220 16.60 4.32 8.61
CA ASP A 220 15.73 4.07 9.76
C ASP A 220 15.65 2.55 10.06
N LEU A 221 15.56 1.70 9.04
CA LEU A 221 15.62 0.23 9.21
C LEU A 221 17.00 -0.25 9.68
N MET A 222 18.05 0.50 9.37
CA MET A 222 19.44 0.22 9.75
C MET A 222 19.87 0.89 11.07
N GLU A 223 18.98 1.59 11.77
CA GLU A 223 19.33 2.38 12.97
C GLU A 223 19.99 1.51 14.04
N THR A 224 19.54 0.27 14.19
CA THR A 224 20.12 -0.72 15.10
C THR A 224 20.87 -1.80 14.34
N GLU A 225 22.18 -1.89 14.56
CA GLU A 225 22.99 -2.98 14.01
C GLU A 225 22.54 -4.33 14.60
N PRO A 226 22.62 -5.44 13.83
CA PRO A 226 22.36 -6.76 14.36
C PRO A 226 23.37 -7.15 15.45
N ASP A 227 22.89 -7.87 16.48
CA ASP A 227 23.78 -8.50 17.44
C ASP A 227 24.59 -9.60 16.75
N TRP A 228 25.90 -9.37 16.60
CA TRP A 228 26.78 -10.32 15.94
C TRP A 228 27.16 -11.46 16.92
N PRO A 229 27.01 -12.73 16.53
CA PRO A 229 27.57 -13.85 17.27
C PRO A 229 29.11 -13.90 17.21
#